data_AF-A0A1F6EKD8-F1
#
_entry.id   AF-A0A1F6EKD8-F1
#
_cell.length_a   1.000
_cell.length_b   1.000
_cell.length_c   1.000
_cell.angle_alpha   90.00
_cell.angle_beta   90.00
_cell.angle_gamma   90.00
#
_symmetry.space_group_name_H-M   'P 1'
#
loop_
_entity.id
_entity.type
_entity.pdbx_description
1 polymer ?
#
loop_
_entity_poly.entity_id
_entity_poly.type
_entity_poly.pdbx_seq_one_letter_code
_entity_poly.pdbx_strand_id
1 'polypeptide(L)'
;MIKKSKQNKLLLSSLAVEFDREEDGRWIAEIRKLPGVMAYGATKREALQRVYAVALRTLADGVEEGKMFNPVSRLFGYEVAGR
;
A
#
# COMPACT_ATOMS: atom_id res chain seq x y z
N MET A 1 14.68 30.10 -7.56
CA MET A 1 13.57 29.88 -6.61
C MET A 1 12.47 29.03 -7.26
N ILE A 2 12.44 27.70 -7.08
CA ILE A 2 11.18 26.92 -7.17
C ILE A 2 11.30 25.72 -6.22
N LYS A 3 10.67 25.82 -5.05
CA LYS A 3 10.53 24.73 -4.06
C LYS A 3 9.39 23.79 -4.53
N LYS A 4 9.69 22.58 -5.00
CA LYS A 4 8.65 21.54 -5.29
C LYS A 4 8.97 20.17 -4.71
N SER A 5 9.71 20.08 -3.59
CA SER A 5 10.04 18.81 -2.93
C SER A 5 8.94 18.22 -2.02
N LYS A 6 7.66 18.53 -2.26
CA LYS A 6 6.56 18.12 -1.36
C LYS A 6 5.49 17.19 -1.96
N GLN A 7 5.65 16.73 -3.20
CA GLN A 7 4.63 15.90 -3.87
C GLN A 7 4.96 14.40 -3.99
N ASN A 8 6.14 13.96 -3.53
CA ASN A 8 6.46 12.52 -3.44
C ASN A 8 6.01 11.86 -2.12
N LYS A 9 5.25 12.59 -1.31
CA LYS A 9 4.69 12.04 -0.08
C LYS A 9 3.42 11.23 -0.40
N LEU A 10 3.65 9.97 -0.77
CA LEU A 10 2.88 8.83 -0.30
C LEU A 10 1.46 8.62 -0.88
N LEU A 11 1.36 7.90 -2.00
CA LEU A 11 0.09 7.27 -2.39
C LEU A 11 -0.30 6.15 -1.41
N LEU A 12 0.65 5.39 -0.86
CA LEU A 12 0.38 4.40 0.21
C LEU A 12 -0.11 5.04 1.51
N SER A 13 0.37 6.23 1.90
CA SER A 13 -0.15 6.92 3.08
C SER A 13 -1.46 7.64 2.85
N SER A 14 -1.94 7.67 1.61
CA SER A 14 -3.32 8.08 1.28
C SER A 14 -4.29 6.89 1.22
N LEU A 15 -3.79 5.66 1.38
CA LEU A 15 -4.60 4.47 1.58
C LEU A 15 -5.00 4.47 3.06
N ALA A 16 -6.26 4.78 3.33
CA ALA A 16 -6.81 4.68 4.68
C ALA A 16 -6.78 3.21 5.11
N VAL A 17 -5.96 2.91 6.11
CA VAL A 17 -5.91 1.60 6.75
C VAL A 17 -6.87 1.63 7.93
N GLU A 18 -7.90 0.80 7.87
CA GLU A 18 -8.79 0.54 8.99
C GLU A 18 -8.25 -0.64 9.80
N PHE A 19 -8.48 -0.60 11.11
CA PHE A 19 -8.04 -1.64 12.02
C PHE A 19 -9.19 -2.14 12.86
N ASP A 20 -9.23 -3.44 13.05
CA ASP A 20 -10.13 -4.08 14.00
C ASP A 20 -9.36 -5.08 14.88
N ARG A 21 -10.00 -5.53 15.97
CA ARG A 21 -9.44 -6.50 16.89
C ARG A 21 -10.41 -7.67 17.05
N GLU A 22 -9.93 -8.85 16.75
CA GLU A 22 -10.65 -10.10 16.90
C GLU A 22 -10.84 -10.50 18.37
N GLU A 23 -11.82 -11.36 18.62
CA GLU A 23 -12.12 -11.91 19.96
C GLU A 23 -10.94 -12.68 20.56
N ASP A 24 -10.13 -13.32 19.71
CA ASP A 24 -8.90 -14.02 20.09
C ASP A 24 -7.71 -13.08 20.35
N GLY A 25 -7.93 -11.77 20.21
CA GLY A 25 -6.95 -10.72 20.48
C GLY A 25 -6.06 -10.34 19.31
N ARG A 26 -6.16 -11.02 18.14
CA ARG A 26 -5.42 -10.63 16.93
C ARG A 26 -5.91 -9.30 16.37
N TRP A 27 -5.00 -8.57 15.73
CA TRP A 27 -5.30 -7.35 14.98
C TRP A 27 -5.54 -7.68 13.52
N ILE A 28 -6.54 -7.03 12.93
CA ILE A 28 -6.77 -6.97 11.49
C ILE A 28 -6.45 -5.57 11.02
N ALA A 29 -5.84 -5.47 9.85
CA ALA A 29 -5.70 -4.23 9.11
C ALA A 29 -6.25 -4.42 7.69
N GLU A 30 -7.07 -3.49 7.21
CA GLU A 30 -7.70 -3.53 5.89
C GLU A 30 -7.48 -2.19 5.16
N ILE A 31 -7.26 -2.25 3.84
CA ILE A 31 -7.21 -1.06 2.98
C ILE A 31 -8.49 -1.00 2.14
N ARG A 32 -9.45 -0.17 2.53
CA ARG A 32 -10.77 -0.06 1.85
C ARG A 32 -10.71 0.34 0.38
N LYS A 33 -9.66 1.05 -0.02
CA LYS A 33 -9.45 1.45 -1.42
C LYS A 33 -8.99 0.28 -2.31
N LEU A 34 -8.59 -0.85 -1.72
CA LEU A 34 -8.16 -2.05 -2.40
C LEU A 34 -8.96 -3.23 -1.84
N PRO A 35 -10.17 -3.52 -2.40
CA PRO A 35 -11.01 -4.61 -1.92
C PRO A 35 -10.24 -5.94 -1.86
N GLY A 36 -10.33 -6.63 -0.73
CA GLY A 36 -9.60 -7.89 -0.49
C GLY A 36 -8.18 -7.73 0.06
N VAL A 37 -7.65 -6.50 0.17
CA VAL A 37 -6.35 -6.25 0.81
C VAL A 37 -6.54 -6.08 2.32
N MET A 38 -6.29 -7.17 3.03
CA MET A 38 -6.31 -7.24 4.49
C MET A 38 -5.20 -8.13 5.03
N ALA A 39 -4.80 -7.92 6.27
CA ALA A 39 -3.83 -8.78 6.94
C ALA A 39 -4.00 -8.82 8.46
N TYR A 40 -3.65 -9.98 9.03
CA TYR A 40 -3.64 -10.23 10.48
C TYR A 40 -2.27 -9.98 11.10
N GLY A 41 -2.25 -9.53 12.35
CA GLY A 41 -1.05 -9.41 13.18
C GLY A 41 -1.35 -9.71 14.65
N ALA A 42 -0.36 -10.22 15.39
CA ALA A 42 -0.45 -10.28 16.85
C ALA A 42 -0.45 -8.86 17.47
N THR A 43 0.13 -7.88 16.75
CA THR A 43 0.09 -6.47 17.14
C THR A 43 -0.47 -5.59 16.02
N LYS A 44 -1.02 -4.41 16.37
CA LYS A 44 -1.48 -3.41 15.40
C LYS A 44 -0.40 -3.03 14.38
N ARG A 45 0.86 -2.91 14.84
CA ARG A 45 2.01 -2.57 14.00
C ARG A 45 2.34 -3.69 13.01
N GLU A 46 2.25 -4.94 13.45
CA GLU A 46 2.47 -6.10 12.60
C GLU A 46 1.38 -6.24 11.54
N ALA A 47 0.11 -6.06 11.92
CA ALA A 47 -1.01 -6.03 10.98
C ALA A 47 -0.83 -4.93 9.92
N LEU A 48 -0.39 -3.74 10.34
CA LEU A 48 -0.06 -2.63 9.43
C LEU A 48 1.06 -2.97 8.44
N GLN A 49 2.16 -3.56 8.92
CA GLN A 49 3.27 -3.95 8.05
C GLN A 49 2.84 -5.00 7.02
N ARG A 50 2.05 -5.99 7.46
CA ARG A 50 1.56 -7.05 6.57
C ARG A 50 0.55 -6.53 5.55
N VAL A 51 -0.39 -5.66 5.92
CA VAL A 51 -1.38 -5.14 4.95
C VAL A 51 -0.71 -4.31 3.86
N TYR A 52 0.35 -3.55 4.18
CA TYR A 52 1.14 -2.87 3.16
C TYR A 52 1.87 -3.85 2.25
N ALA A 53 2.44 -4.94 2.78
CA ALA A 53 3.08 -5.95 1.96
C ALA A 53 2.08 -6.63 1.00
N VAL A 54 0.86 -6.92 1.46
CA VAL A 54 -0.23 -7.44 0.62
C VAL A 54 -0.59 -6.43 -0.46
N ALA A 55 -0.78 -5.14 -0.10
CA ALA A 55 -1.11 -4.09 -1.06
C ALA A 55 -0.07 -3.99 -2.19
N LEU A 56 1.22 -4.05 -1.85
CA LEU A 56 2.29 -4.00 -2.84
C LEU A 56 2.27 -5.19 -3.79
N ARG A 57 1.99 -6.40 -3.28
CA ARG A 57 1.84 -7.61 -4.11
C ARG A 57 0.65 -7.49 -5.06
N THR A 58 -0.52 -7.10 -4.54
CA THR A 58 -1.72 -6.91 -5.37
C THR A 58 -1.51 -5.88 -6.48
N LEU A 59 -0.77 -4.81 -6.19
CA LEU A 59 -0.41 -3.82 -7.21
C LEU A 59 0.57 -4.40 -8.25
N ALA A 60 1.52 -5.22 -7.84
CA ALA A 60 2.44 -5.90 -8.74
C ALA A 60 1.71 -6.90 -9.64
N ASP A 61 0.90 -7.79 -9.08
CA ASP A 61 0.08 -8.77 -9.81
C ASP A 61 -0.78 -8.07 -10.87
N GLY A 62 -1.41 -6.95 -10.49
CA GLY A 62 -2.22 -6.20 -11.43
C GLY A 62 -1.40 -5.55 -12.56
N VAL A 63 -0.16 -5.14 -12.33
CA VAL A 63 0.74 -4.68 -13.41
C VAL A 63 1.07 -5.83 -14.37
N GLU A 64 1.32 -7.03 -13.87
CA GLU A 64 1.57 -8.22 -14.69
C GLU A 64 0.35 -8.61 -15.54
N GLU A 65 -0.86 -8.42 -15.01
CA GLU A 65 -2.13 -8.60 -15.73
C GLU A 65 -2.45 -7.47 -16.72
N GLY A 66 -1.60 -6.45 -16.84
CA GLY A 66 -1.79 -5.30 -17.73
C GLY A 66 -2.73 -4.21 -17.20
N LYS A 67 -3.10 -4.24 -15.91
CA LYS A 67 -3.85 -3.15 -15.25
C LYS A 67 -2.91 -1.97 -15.03
N MET A 68 -3.23 -0.84 -15.64
CA MET A 68 -2.52 0.41 -15.40
C MET A 68 -3.00 1.07 -14.11
N PHE A 69 -2.36 0.74 -12.99
CA PHE A 69 -2.41 1.60 -11.82
C PHE A 69 -1.58 2.85 -12.11
N ASN A 70 -2.14 4.06 -11.98
CA ASN A 70 -1.45 5.35 -12.15
C ASN A 70 -0.05 5.27 -11.50
N PRO A 71 1.01 5.45 -12.29
CA PRO A 71 2.07 4.47 -12.45
C PRO A 71 2.75 4.17 -11.12
N VAL A 72 2.95 2.87 -10.87
CA VAL A 72 3.75 2.32 -9.77
C VAL A 72 5.15 2.96 -9.70
N SER A 73 5.63 3.55 -10.79
CA SER A 73 6.82 4.41 -10.83
C SER A 73 6.76 5.59 -9.85
N ARG A 74 5.59 6.19 -9.62
CA ARG A 74 5.40 7.26 -8.64
C ARG A 74 5.35 6.74 -7.19
N LEU A 75 5.04 5.47 -6.98
CA LEU A 75 4.97 4.84 -5.66
C LEU A 75 6.35 4.55 -5.06
N PHE A 76 7.34 4.26 -5.90
CA PHE A 76 8.65 3.79 -5.46
C PHE A 76 9.81 4.73 -5.83
N GLY A 77 9.55 5.83 -6.56
CA GLY A 77 10.60 6.78 -6.93
C GLY A 77 11.72 6.17 -7.76
N TYR A 78 11.48 5.02 -8.41
CA TYR A 78 12.41 4.49 -9.40
C TYR A 78 12.15 5.22 -10.71
N GLU A 79 13.14 5.97 -11.16
CA GLU A 79 13.29 6.29 -12.56
C GLU A 79 13.39 4.94 -13.29
N VAL A 80 12.32 4.55 -13.97
CA VAL A 80 12.46 3.56 -15.04
C VAL A 80 13.44 4.17 -16.02
N ALA A 81 14.69 3.71 -15.98
CA ALA A 81 15.72 4.12 -16.92
C ALA A 81 15.15 3.88 -18.32
N GLY A 82 14.76 4.98 -18.97
CA GLY A 82 14.27 4.97 -20.34
C GLY A 82 15.34 4.36 -21.22
N ARG A 83 14.91 3.42 -22.06
CA ARG A 83 15.64 3.07 -23.27
C ARG A 83 15.72 4.27 -24.21
#